data_AF-A0A1C6DXV8-F1
#
_entry.id   AF-A0A1C6DXV8-F1
#
_cell.length_a   1.000
_cell.length_b   1.000
_cell.length_c   1.000
_cell.angle_alpha   90.00
_cell.angle_beta   90.00
_cell.angle_gamma   90.00
#
_symmetry.space_group_name_H-M   'P 1'
#
loop_
_entity.id
_entity.type
_entity.pdbx_description
1 polymer ?
#
loop_
_entity_poly.entity_id
_entity_poly.type
_entity_poly.pdbx_seq_one_letter_code
_entity_poly.pdbx_strand_id
1 'polypeptide(L)'
;MRQKSAEIGEYLPIEEINSVQNKDARIQSLQPFVKNGYLKFSKRHKALLDQMLKYPMGKNDDAPDALQMAVALALSVKVGRRPDYKSVLGRAIKFRRGAY
;
A
#
# COMPACT_ATOMS: atom_id res chain seq x y z
N MET A 1 16.60 0.34 -8.93
CA MET A 1 15.24 0.17 -9.52
C MET A 1 14.93 1.27 -10.53
N ARG A 2 14.91 2.56 -10.15
CA ARG A 2 14.67 3.68 -11.09
C ARG A 2 15.65 3.74 -12.27
N GLN A 3 16.95 3.55 -12.04
CA GLN A 3 17.96 3.48 -13.11
C GLN A 3 17.72 2.30 -14.07
N LYS A 4 17.40 1.11 -13.54
CA LYS A 4 17.10 -0.08 -14.35
C LYS A 4 15.82 0.06 -15.18
N SER A 5 14.78 0.73 -14.66
CA SER A 5 13.57 1.02 -15.43
C SER A 5 13.78 2.10 -16.49
N ALA A 6 14.64 3.09 -16.21
CA ALA A 6 15.06 4.07 -17.22
C ALA A 6 15.85 3.42 -18.36
N GLU A 7 16.70 2.43 -18.07
CA GLU A 7 17.42 1.64 -19.07
C GLU A 7 16.50 0.80 -19.96
N ILE A 8 15.37 0.32 -19.41
CA ILE A 8 14.37 -0.48 -20.13
C ILE A 8 13.33 0.41 -20.85
N GLY A 9 13.39 1.73 -20.65
CA GLY A 9 12.50 2.70 -21.29
C GLY A 9 11.08 2.71 -20.72
N GLU A 10 10.86 2.14 -19.53
CA GLU A 10 9.55 2.06 -18.89
C GLU A 10 9.50 2.99 -17.68
N TYR A 11 8.60 3.98 -17.72
CA TYR A 11 8.40 4.89 -16.60
C TYR A 11 7.60 4.20 -15.50
N LEU A 12 8.23 3.99 -14.34
CA LEU A 12 7.55 3.55 -13.13
C LEU A 12 7.11 4.79 -12.33
N PRO A 13 5.80 5.06 -12.19
CA PRO A 13 5.29 6.13 -11.33
C PRO A 13 5.41 5.72 -9.84
N ILE A 14 6.63 5.61 -9.34
CA ILE A 14 6.90 5.30 -7.93
C ILE A 14 7.06 6.61 -7.17
N GLU A 15 6.06 6.92 -6.36
CA GLU A 15 6.14 7.98 -5.37
C GLU A 15 6.67 7.42 -4.05
N GLU A 16 7.69 8.07 -3.51
CA GLU A 16 8.25 7.71 -2.21
C GLU A 16 7.43 8.36 -1.09
N ILE A 17 7.06 7.56 -0.08
CA ILE A 17 6.32 8.04 1.08
C ILE A 17 7.30 8.18 2.24
N ASN A 18 7.69 9.42 2.53
CA ASN A 18 8.56 9.75 3.65
C ASN A 18 7.73 9.95 4.92
N SER A 19 7.77 8.98 5.83
CA SER A 19 7.10 9.08 7.13
C SER A 19 8.05 9.67 8.18
N VAL A 20 7.78 10.92 8.60
CA VAL A 20 8.58 11.64 9.62
C VAL A 20 8.13 11.35 11.06
N GLN A 21 6.95 10.77 11.22
CA GLN A 21 6.35 10.48 12.52
C GLN A 21 6.89 9.18 13.12
N ASN A 22 6.90 9.11 14.45
CA ASN A 22 7.25 7.90 15.18
C ASN A 22 6.39 6.71 14.70
N LYS A 23 7.06 5.60 14.35
CA LYS A 23 6.44 4.38 13.81
C LYS A 23 5.36 3.83 14.75
N ASP A 24 5.61 3.84 16.07
CA ASP A 24 4.69 3.26 17.03
C ASP A 24 3.40 4.07 17.15
N ALA A 25 3.53 5.40 17.20
CA ALA A 25 2.39 6.29 17.21
C ALA A 25 1.52 6.13 15.95
N ARG A 26 2.17 5.94 14.79
CA ARG A 26 1.49 5.66 13.52
C ARG A 26 0.73 4.35 13.58
N ILE A 27 1.35 3.25 13.98
CA ILE A 27 0.67 1.94 14.04
C ILE A 27 -0.49 1.98 15.05
N GLN A 28 -0.30 2.62 16.21
CA GLN A 28 -1.35 2.79 17.22
C GLN A 28 -2.54 3.62 16.72
N SER A 29 -2.34 4.53 15.75
CA SER A 29 -3.44 5.30 15.14
C SER A 29 -4.48 4.44 14.43
N LEU A 30 -4.19 3.16 14.16
CA LEU A 30 -5.14 2.20 13.60
C LEU A 30 -6.23 1.76 14.60
N GLN A 31 -5.97 1.84 15.90
CA GLN A 31 -6.88 1.39 16.96
C GLN A 31 -8.33 1.92 16.84
N PRO A 32 -8.59 3.23 16.64
CA PRO A 32 -9.95 3.74 16.46
C PRO A 32 -10.65 3.17 15.23
N PHE A 33 -9.95 2.94 14.12
CA PHE A 33 -10.55 2.37 12.90
C PHE A 33 -10.97 0.92 13.10
N VAL A 34 -10.17 0.15 13.85
CA VAL A 34 -10.51 -1.23 14.22
C VAL A 34 -11.68 -1.25 15.20
N LYS A 35 -11.62 -0.44 16.28
CA LYS A 35 -12.64 -0.40 17.33
C LYS A 35 -14.01 0.07 16.79
N ASN A 36 -14.01 1.03 15.88
CA ASN A 36 -15.23 1.55 15.26
C ASN A 36 -15.72 0.68 14.08
N GLY A 37 -14.99 -0.38 13.71
CA GLY A 37 -15.37 -1.30 12.64
C GLY A 37 -15.20 -0.75 11.21
N TYR A 38 -14.48 0.37 11.05
CA TYR A 38 -14.11 0.92 9.74
C TYR A 38 -13.03 0.07 9.05
N LEU A 39 -12.14 -0.54 9.85
CA LEU A 39 -11.14 -1.49 9.36
C LEU A 39 -11.52 -2.91 9.78
N LYS A 40 -11.80 -3.77 8.79
CA LYS A 40 -12.19 -5.17 9.01
C LYS A 40 -11.12 -6.11 8.47
N PHE A 41 -10.85 -7.18 9.21
CA PHE A 41 -9.83 -8.16 8.86
C PHE A 41 -10.44 -9.45 8.33
N SER A 42 -9.81 -10.02 7.30
CA SER A 42 -10.10 -11.37 6.85
C SER A 42 -9.32 -12.38 7.68
N LYS A 43 -10.00 -13.44 8.14
CA LYS A 43 -9.37 -14.57 8.85
C LYS A 43 -8.29 -15.30 8.02
N ARG A 44 -8.26 -15.08 6.70
CA ARG A 44 -7.26 -15.66 5.81
C ARG A 44 -5.87 -15.03 5.98
N HIS A 45 -5.79 -13.79 6.46
CA HIS A 45 -4.52 -13.06 6.63
C HIS A 45 -3.82 -13.44 7.94
N LYS A 46 -3.47 -14.72 8.10
CA LYS A 46 -2.94 -15.27 9.37
C LYS A 46 -1.70 -14.53 9.88
N ALA A 47 -0.75 -14.24 9.00
CA ALA A 47 0.49 -13.56 9.36
C ALA A 47 0.25 -12.10 9.81
N LEU A 48 -0.62 -11.37 9.09
CA LEU A 48 -1.01 -10.01 9.48
C LEU A 48 -1.69 -10.00 10.85
N LEU A 49 -2.65 -10.91 11.07
CA LEU A 49 -3.38 -11.02 12.33
C LEU A 49 -2.44 -11.35 13.49
N ASP A 50 -1.52 -12.30 13.30
CA ASP A 50 -0.55 -12.69 14.32
C ASP A 50 0.39 -11.53 14.68
N GLN A 51 0.90 -10.79 13.68
CA GLN A 51 1.74 -9.62 13.91
C GLN A 51 0.97 -8.49 14.62
N MET A 52 -0.27 -8.20 14.19
CA MET A 52 -1.14 -7.20 14.83
C MET A 52 -1.46 -7.54 16.29
N LEU A 53 -1.62 -8.82 16.63
CA LEU A 53 -1.88 -9.28 18.01
C LEU A 53 -0.64 -9.22 18.89
N LYS A 54 0.55 -9.49 18.34
CA LYS A 54 1.81 -9.49 19.07
C LYS A 54 2.43 -8.10 19.21
N TYR A 55 2.05 -7.16 18.36
CA TYR A 55 2.54 -5.80 18.40
C TYR A 55 2.17 -5.11 19.74
N PRO A 56 3.08 -4.34 20.38
CA PRO A 56 4.42 -3.93 19.92
C PRO A 56 5.55 -4.91 20.28
N MET A 57 5.27 -6.00 21.00
CA MET A 57 6.29 -6.93 21.52
C MET A 57 6.71 -8.00 20.50
N GLY A 58 6.05 -8.04 19.34
CA GLY A 58 6.34 -8.98 18.26
C GLY A 58 7.69 -8.70 17.60
N LYS A 59 8.33 -9.76 17.08
CA LYS A 59 9.62 -9.65 16.39
C LYS A 59 9.54 -8.81 15.10
N ASN A 60 8.40 -8.83 14.42
CA ASN A 60 8.18 -8.17 13.13
C ASN A 60 7.04 -7.17 13.25
N ASP A 61 7.27 -5.95 12.77
CA ASP A 61 6.31 -4.84 12.71
C ASP A 61 5.93 -4.43 11.28
N ASP A 62 6.50 -5.11 10.27
CA ASP A 62 6.33 -4.77 8.85
C ASP A 62 4.87 -4.79 8.38
N ALA A 63 4.07 -5.80 8.78
CA ALA A 63 2.68 -5.87 8.32
C ALA A 63 1.77 -4.84 8.99
N PRO A 64 1.85 -4.60 10.32
CA PRO A 64 1.21 -3.44 10.95
C PRO A 64 1.61 -2.10 10.32
N ASP A 65 2.89 -1.89 10.00
CA ASP A 65 3.40 -0.67 9.38
C ASP A 65 2.85 -0.48 7.95
N ALA A 66 2.92 -1.54 7.13
CA ALA A 66 2.37 -1.53 5.77
C ALA A 66 0.86 -1.29 5.75
N LEU A 67 0.12 -1.87 6.70
CA LEU A 67 -1.32 -1.63 6.87
C LEU A 67 -1.60 -0.17 7.20
N GLN A 68 -0.81 0.43 8.10
CA GLN A 68 -0.93 1.84 8.46
C GLN A 68 -0.75 2.74 7.24
N MET A 69 0.27 2.47 6.42
CA MET A 69 0.52 3.22 5.18
C MET A 69 -0.64 3.07 4.18
N ALA A 70 -1.19 1.87 4.01
CA ALA A 70 -2.33 1.64 3.13
C ALA A 70 -3.57 2.41 3.58
N VAL A 71 -3.86 2.44 4.89
CA VAL A 71 -4.99 3.20 5.45
C VAL A 71 -4.75 4.71 5.29
N ALA A 72 -3.54 5.20 5.55
CA ALA A 72 -3.20 6.61 5.38
C ALA A 72 -3.37 7.07 3.92
N LEU A 73 -2.96 6.25 2.96
CA LEU A 73 -3.19 6.50 1.53
C LEU A 73 -4.68 6.52 1.19
N ALA A 74 -5.45 5.56 1.69
CA ALA A 74 -6.90 5.53 1.44
C ALA A 74 -7.60 6.79 1.99
N LEU A 75 -7.14 7.33 3.11
CA LEU A 75 -7.68 8.57 3.70
C LEU A 75 -7.21 9.84 2.97
N SER A 76 -6.04 9.84 2.34
CA SER A 76 -5.52 11.00 1.61
C SER A 76 -6.21 11.21 0.26
N VAL A 77 -6.84 10.16 -0.29
CA VAL A 77 -7.64 10.23 -1.51
C VAL A 77 -8.89 11.09 -1.23
N LYS A 78 -8.85 12.35 -1.67
CA LYS A 78 -10.01 13.26 -1.65
C LYS A 78 -11.10 12.70 -2.55
N VAL A 79 -12.20 12.24 -1.95
CA VAL A 79 -13.40 11.79 -2.66
C VAL A 79 -13.95 12.98 -3.47
N GLY A 80 -13.87 12.90 -4.80
CA GLY A 80 -14.32 13.99 -5.68
C GLY A 80 -13.72 13.98 -7.09
N ARG A 81 -12.61 13.28 -7.32
CA ARG A 81 -12.12 13.05 -8.69
C ARG A 81 -12.78 11.78 -9.22
N ARG A 82 -13.66 11.91 -10.23
CA ARG A 82 -14.00 10.77 -11.11
C ARG A 82 -12.67 10.18 -11.58
N PRO A 83 -12.38 8.89 -11.36
CA PRO A 83 -11.20 8.28 -11.94
C PRO A 83 -11.34 8.41 -13.45
N ASP A 84 -10.53 9.26 -14.06
CA ASP A 84 -10.37 9.32 -15.51
C ASP A 84 -9.59 8.05 -15.88
N TYR A 85 -10.32 6.97 -16.15
CA TYR A 85 -9.73 5.75 -16.64
C TYR A 85 -9.32 5.99 -18.09
N LYS A 86 -8.11 6.53 -18.27
CA LYS A 86 -7.45 6.45 -19.57
C LYS A 86 -7.03 5.00 -19.74
N SER A 87 -7.81 4.24 -20.50
CA SER A 87 -7.35 2.93 -20.99
C SER A 87 -5.98 3.17 -21.61
N VAL A 88 -4.94 2.53 -21.07
CA VAL A 88 -3.67 2.39 -21.78
C VAL A 88 -4.06 1.94 -23.18
N LEU A 89 -3.70 2.72 -24.19
CA LEU A 89 -4.02 2.44 -25.59
C LEU A 89 -3.38 1.08 -25.93
N GLY A 90 -4.12 0.00 -25.68
CA GLY A 90 -3.71 -1.38 -25.94
C GLY A 90 -3.46 -1.67 -27.42
N ARG A 91 -3.58 -0.65 -28.28
CA ARG A 91 -3.24 -0.67 -29.69
C ARG A 91 -1.84 -0.16 -30.04
N ALA A 92 -1.13 0.53 -29.15
CA ALA A 92 0.22 1.01 -29.46
C ALA A 92 1.33 0.04 -29.02
N ILE A 93 1.10 -0.77 -27.99
CA ILE A 93 2.11 -1.70 -27.46
C ILE A 93 1.76 -3.12 -27.91
N LYS A 94 2.32 -3.53 -29.04
CA LYS A 94 2.33 -4.94 -29.45
C LYS A 94 3.25 -5.70 -28.48
N PHE A 95 2.74 -6.11 -27.32
CA PHE A 95 3.41 -7.10 -26.49
C PHE A 95 3.58 -8.37 -27.33
N ARG A 96 4.82 -8.70 -27.70
CA ARG A 96 5.11 -9.98 -28.36
C ARG A 96 4.86 -11.10 -27.36
N ARG A 97 4.34 -12.21 -27.86
CA ARG A 97 4.03 -13.43 -27.10
C ARG A 97 5.23 -13.81 -26.22
N GLY A 98 5.07 -13.77 -24.90
CA GLY A 98 6.11 -14.15 -23.92
C GLY A 98 6.67 -13.02 -23.05
N ALA A 99 6.18 -11.78 -23.16
CA ALA A 99 6.43 -10.76 -22.15
C ALA A 99 5.33 -10.87 -21.06
N TYR A 100 5.69 -11.47 -19.93
CA TYR A 100 4.95 -11.40 -18.66
C TYR A 100 5.72 -10.49 -17.71
#